data_AF-A0A2A5VTV4-F1
#
_entry.id   AF-A0A2A5VTV4-F1
#
_cell.length_a   1.000
_cell.length_b   1.000
_cell.length_c   1.000
_cell.angle_alpha   90.00
_cell.angle_beta   90.00
_cell.angle_gamma   90.00
#
_symmetry.space_group_name_H-M   'P 1'
#
loop_
_entity.id
_entity.type
_entity.pdbx_description
1 polymer ?
#
loop_
_entity_poly.entity_id
_entity_poly.type
_entity_poly.pdbx_seq_one_letter_code
_entity_poly.pdbx_strand_id
1 'polypeptide(L)'
;MGEVVVRTADFRLAYRLLAGLKARRIRCAHLEMDATLPPTAMVWLATHEEVEAAADPLGIGATLESVESAIDQALRFVSKGGVVKDLTFGIDPGPRPGLAWVGDGRVLGSAQFESVDA
;
A
#
# COMPACT_ATOMS: atom_id res chain seq x y z
N MET A 1 -16.21 -5.13 -5.36
CA MET A 1 -15.11 -5.24 -4.37
C MET A 1 -13.83 -5.11 -5.18
N GLY A 2 -13.06 -4.04 -4.95
CA GLY A 2 -11.92 -3.69 -5.80
C GLY A 2 -10.85 -4.77 -5.83
N GLU A 3 -10.24 -4.99 -6.99
CA GLU A 3 -9.20 -5.99 -7.19
C GLU A 3 -7.82 -5.33 -7.11
N VAL A 4 -6.93 -5.91 -6.29
CA VAL A 4 -5.50 -5.57 -6.27
C VAL A 4 -4.83 -6.35 -7.39
N VAL A 5 -4.06 -5.67 -8.23
CA VAL A 5 -3.33 -6.30 -9.34
C VAL A 5 -1.83 -6.27 -9.06
N VAL A 6 -1.13 -7.36 -9.34
CA VAL A 6 0.33 -7.37 -9.43
C VAL A 6 0.69 -7.42 -10.91
N ARG A 7 1.41 -6.41 -11.39
CA ARG A 7 1.76 -6.24 -12.80
C ARG A 7 3.21 -5.76 -12.89
N THR A 8 4.16 -6.69 -12.88
CA THR A 8 5.61 -6.42 -12.88
C THR A 8 6.35 -7.44 -13.73
N ALA A 9 7.42 -7.03 -14.43
CA ALA A 9 8.34 -7.94 -15.07
C ALA A 9 9.39 -8.50 -14.08
N ASP A 10 9.52 -7.90 -12.89
CA ASP A 10 10.37 -8.43 -11.82
C ASP A 10 9.69 -9.61 -11.13
N PHE A 11 10.10 -10.82 -11.52
CA PHE A 11 9.60 -12.07 -10.95
C PHE A 11 9.77 -12.18 -9.42
N ARG A 12 10.87 -11.66 -8.86
CA ARG A 12 11.14 -11.74 -7.41
C ARG A 12 10.16 -10.85 -6.66
N LEU A 13 9.92 -9.64 -7.16
CA LEU A 13 8.95 -8.73 -6.59
C LEU A 13 7.53 -9.28 -6.72
N ALA A 14 7.14 -9.77 -7.90
CA ALA A 14 5.85 -10.41 -8.13
C ALA A 14 5.58 -11.52 -7.11
N TYR A 15 6.53 -12.43 -6.95
CA TYR A 15 6.41 -13.55 -6.01
C TYR A 15 6.18 -13.06 -4.57
N ARG A 16 6.96 -12.08 -4.11
CA ARG A 16 6.85 -11.54 -2.75
C ARG A 16 5.52 -10.85 -2.51
N LEU A 17 5.05 -10.04 -3.46
CA LEU A 17 3.76 -9.36 -3.39
C LEU A 17 2.60 -10.36 -3.37
N LEU A 18 2.59 -11.34 -4.28
CA LEU A 18 1.56 -12.38 -4.35
C LEU A 18 1.54 -13.23 -3.07
N ALA A 19 2.70 -13.60 -2.53
CA ALA A 19 2.79 -14.32 -1.27
C ALA A 19 2.24 -13.51 -0.09
N GLY A 20 2.59 -12.22 0.01
CA GLY A 20 2.10 -11.31 1.06
C GLY A 20 0.59 -11.05 0.98
N LEU A 21 0.05 -10.89 -0.22
CA LEU A 21 -1.39 -10.73 -0.46
C LEU A 21 -2.16 -12.02 -0.11
N LYS A 22 -1.63 -13.17 -0.52
CA LYS A 22 -2.21 -14.49 -0.21
C LYS A 22 -2.22 -14.77 1.30
N ALA A 23 -1.15 -14.44 2.01
CA ALA A 23 -1.07 -14.62 3.47
C ALA A 23 -2.16 -13.83 4.22
N ARG A 24 -2.53 -12.65 3.69
CA ARG A 24 -3.60 -11.79 4.19
C ARG A 24 -5.00 -12.14 3.66
N ARG A 25 -5.14 -13.22 2.86
CA ARG A 25 -6.40 -13.66 2.22
C ARG A 25 -7.03 -12.61 1.29
N ILE A 26 -6.20 -11.82 0.63
CA ILE A 26 -6.65 -10.80 -0.33
C ILE A 26 -6.71 -11.42 -1.72
N ARG A 27 -7.85 -11.25 -2.41
CA ARG A 27 -7.95 -11.62 -3.82
C ARG A 27 -7.13 -10.65 -4.64
N CYS A 28 -6.26 -11.19 -5.48
CA CYS A 28 -5.45 -10.42 -6.41
C CYS A 28 -5.36 -11.13 -7.76
N ALA A 29 -5.17 -10.35 -8.81
CA ALA A 29 -4.83 -10.84 -10.13
C ALA A 29 -3.34 -10.61 -10.39
N HIS A 30 -2.72 -11.54 -11.12
CA HIS A 30 -1.37 -11.37 -11.66
C HIS A 30 -1.49 -11.16 -13.16
N LEU A 31 -0.87 -10.10 -13.67
CA LEU A 31 -0.85 -9.75 -15.08
C LEU A 31 0.59 -9.54 -15.55
N GLU A 32 0.83 -9.86 -16.81
CA GLU A 32 2.06 -9.45 -17.51
C GLU A 32 2.16 -7.93 -17.56
N MET A 33 3.38 -7.39 -17.58
CA MET A 33 3.64 -5.94 -17.58
C MET A 33 2.82 -5.18 -18.63
N ASP A 34 2.76 -5.74 -19.83
CA ASP A 34 2.17 -5.07 -21.00
C ASP A 34 0.65 -5.29 -21.09
N ALA A 35 0.09 -6.09 -20.18
CA ALA A 35 -1.33 -6.39 -20.18
C ALA A 35 -2.15 -5.18 -19.74
N THR A 36 -3.30 -5.00 -20.39
CA THR A 36 -4.27 -3.96 -20.04
C THR A 36 -4.87 -4.26 -18.68
N LEU A 37 -4.91 -3.24 -17.80
CA LEU A 37 -5.58 -3.37 -16.50
C LEU A 37 -7.09 -3.53 -16.70
N PRO A 38 -7.74 -4.47 -16.00
CA PRO A 38 -9.18 -4.61 -16.07
C PRO A 38 -9.85 -3.35 -15.49
N PRO A 39 -11.03 -2.93 -15.97
CA PRO A 39 -11.73 -1.76 -15.44
C PRO A 39 -12.10 -1.87 -13.95
N THR A 40 -12.05 -3.07 -13.38
CA THR A 40 -12.27 -3.37 -11.96
C THR A 40 -11.02 -3.22 -11.09
N ALA A 41 -9.85 -3.05 -11.69
CA ALA A 41 -8.60 -2.82 -10.98
C ALA A 41 -8.66 -1.45 -10.30
N MET A 42 -8.54 -1.47 -8.97
CA MET A 42 -8.52 -0.24 -8.18
C MET A 42 -7.10 0.25 -7.91
N VAL A 43 -6.13 -0.66 -7.96
CA VAL A 43 -4.73 -0.40 -7.68
C VAL A 43 -3.89 -1.52 -8.28
N TRP A 44 -2.68 -1.19 -8.74
CA TRP A 44 -1.73 -2.18 -9.19
C TRP A 44 -0.34 -1.94 -8.59
N LEU A 45 0.41 -3.02 -8.40
CA LEU A 45 1.71 -3.04 -7.75
C LEU A 45 2.79 -3.48 -8.74
N ALA A 46 3.90 -2.74 -8.77
CA ALA A 46 5.04 -2.99 -9.65
C ALA A 46 6.33 -2.37 -9.11
N THR A 47 7.45 -2.42 -9.85
CA THR A 47 8.63 -1.64 -9.46
C THR A 47 8.35 -0.13 -9.61
N HIS A 48 9.18 0.71 -8.99
CA HIS A 48 9.03 2.16 -9.10
C HIS A 48 9.21 2.63 -10.55
N GLU A 49 10.19 2.07 -11.26
CA GLU A 49 10.48 2.38 -12.65
C GLU A 49 9.31 2.01 -13.58
N GLU A 50 8.69 0.86 -13.34
CA GLU A 50 7.53 0.39 -14.12
C GLU A 50 6.30 1.28 -13.91
N VAL A 51 6.06 1.72 -12.67
CA VAL A 51 4.97 2.66 -12.35
C VAL A 51 5.22 4.03 -12.97
N GLU A 52 6.45 4.56 -12.86
CA GLU A 52 6.82 5.84 -13.46
C GLU A 52 6.69 5.81 -14.98
N ALA A 53 7.12 4.73 -15.63
CA ALA A 53 7.00 4.56 -17.08
C ALA A 53 5.55 4.48 -17.57
N ALA A 54 4.66 3.86 -16.78
CA ALA A 54 3.24 3.76 -17.10
C ALA A 54 2.49 5.10 -16.89
N ALA A 55 3.05 6.01 -16.08
CA ALA A 55 2.45 7.29 -15.70
C ALA A 55 0.99 7.18 -15.19
N ASP A 56 0.67 6.07 -14.51
CA ASP A 56 -0.67 5.73 -14.05
C ASP A 56 -0.82 6.03 -12.54
N PRO A 57 -1.75 6.89 -12.14
CA PRO A 57 -1.96 7.25 -10.73
C PRO A 57 -2.45 6.09 -9.85
N LEU A 58 -2.90 4.96 -10.44
CA LEU A 58 -3.28 3.75 -9.71
C LEU A 58 -2.09 2.84 -9.39
N GLY A 59 -0.90 3.14 -9.91
CA GLY A 59 0.30 2.37 -9.69
C GLY A 59 0.95 2.67 -8.34
N ILE A 60 1.31 1.62 -7.60
CA ILE A 60 2.12 1.70 -6.39
C ILE A 60 3.46 1.01 -6.65
N GLY A 61 4.53 1.80 -6.59
CA GLY A 61 5.89 1.29 -6.68
C GLY A 61 6.30 0.54 -5.40
N ALA A 62 7.01 -0.56 -5.56
CA ALA A 62 7.51 -1.38 -4.47
C ALA A 62 8.94 -1.84 -4.73
N THR A 63 9.67 -2.14 -3.65
CA THR A 63 10.94 -2.88 -3.65
C THR A 63 10.77 -4.15 -2.81
N LEU A 64 11.78 -5.02 -2.77
CA LEU A 64 11.73 -6.23 -1.95
C LEU A 64 11.63 -5.92 -0.45
N GLU A 65 12.18 -4.79 -0.01
CA GLU A 65 12.17 -4.30 1.36
C GLU A 65 10.85 -3.62 1.74
N SER A 66 10.11 -3.07 0.76
CA SER A 66 8.85 -2.34 0.98
C SER A 66 7.58 -3.14 0.66
N VAL A 67 7.69 -4.43 0.36
CA VAL A 67 6.55 -5.32 0.01
C VAL A 67 5.38 -5.17 0.99
N GLU A 68 5.67 -5.22 2.30
CA GLU A 68 4.64 -5.17 3.33
C GLU A 68 3.94 -3.81 3.37
N SER A 69 4.69 -2.71 3.31
CA SER A 69 4.11 -1.36 3.32
C SER A 69 3.36 -1.04 2.03
N ALA A 70 3.84 -1.52 0.88
CA ALA A 70 3.16 -1.37 -0.40
C ALA A 70 1.82 -2.13 -0.44
N ILE A 71 1.76 -3.35 0.12
CA ILE A 71 0.51 -4.09 0.27
C ILE A 71 -0.46 -3.33 1.17
N ASP A 72 0.01 -2.82 2.31
CA ASP A 72 -0.83 -2.05 3.23
C ASP A 72 -1.38 -0.77 2.56
N GLN A 73 -0.57 -0.12 1.73
CA GLN A 73 -0.99 1.04 0.94
C GLN A 73 -2.07 0.65 -0.11
N ALA A 74 -1.86 -0.44 -0.85
CA ALA A 74 -2.83 -0.94 -1.82
C ALA A 74 -4.18 -1.28 -1.15
N LEU A 75 -4.14 -1.90 0.03
CA LEU A 75 -5.33 -2.21 0.80
C LEU A 75 -6.07 -0.97 1.28
N ARG A 76 -5.35 0.08 1.70
CA ARG A 76 -5.97 1.37 2.04
C ARG A 76 -6.68 1.95 0.83
N PHE A 77 -6.06 1.89 -0.35
CA PHE A 77 -6.66 2.37 -1.59
C PHE A 77 -7.97 1.63 -1.92
N VAL A 78 -7.96 0.30 -1.85
CA VAL A 78 -9.13 -0.56 -2.12
C VAL A 78 -10.24 -0.39 -1.09
N SER A 79 -9.89 -0.25 0.20
CA SER A 79 -10.87 -0.17 1.30
C SER A 79 -11.44 1.23 1.52
N LYS A 80 -10.70 2.29 1.17
CA LYS A 80 -11.04 3.67 1.54
C LYS A 80 -11.17 4.63 0.36
N GLY A 81 -11.06 4.16 -0.88
CA GLY A 81 -11.48 4.90 -2.08
C GLY A 81 -10.43 5.83 -2.69
N GLY A 82 -9.14 5.60 -2.43
CA GLY A 82 -8.06 6.29 -3.14
C GLY A 82 -7.02 6.98 -2.26
N VAL A 83 -6.45 8.06 -2.80
CA VAL A 83 -5.43 8.92 -2.17
C VAL A 83 -6.04 9.64 -0.95
N VAL A 84 -5.34 9.59 0.18
CA VAL A 84 -5.72 10.35 1.39
C VAL A 84 -5.55 11.84 1.11
N LYS A 85 -6.62 12.63 1.22
CA LYS A 85 -6.58 14.07 0.96
C LYS A 85 -6.13 14.84 2.18
N ASP A 86 -6.66 14.49 3.35
CA ASP A 86 -6.35 15.11 4.62
C ASP A 86 -5.68 14.11 5.55
N LEU A 87 -4.42 14.38 5.93
CA LEU A 87 -3.67 13.59 6.88
C LEU A 87 -3.43 14.39 8.16
N THR A 88 -3.97 13.90 9.27
CA THR A 88 -3.82 14.50 10.61
C THR A 88 -3.04 13.58 11.52
N PHE A 89 -2.07 14.13 12.26
CA PHE A 89 -1.34 13.43 13.31
C PHE A 89 -1.77 13.93 14.69
N GLY A 90 -2.21 13.01 15.54
CA GLY A 90 -2.46 13.26 16.96
C GLY A 90 -1.27 12.80 17.79
N ILE A 91 -0.72 13.70 18.60
CA ILE A 91 0.44 13.44 19.46
C ILE A 91 -0.02 13.53 20.91
N ASP A 92 0.18 12.47 21.68
CA ASP A 92 0.04 12.43 23.13
C ASP A 92 1.44 12.41 23.76
N PRO A 93 1.95 13.53 24.30
CA PRO A 93 3.35 13.69 24.73
C PRO A 93 3.64 13.14 26.13
N GLY A 94 2.80 12.24 26.66
CA GLY A 94 3.02 11.63 27.97
C GLY A 94 4.36 10.87 28.09
N PRO A 95 4.68 10.32 29.28
CA PRO A 95 5.95 9.62 29.53
C PRO A 95 6.24 8.45 28.57
N ARG A 96 5.19 7.89 27.97
CA ARG A 96 5.23 6.93 26.86
C ARG A 96 4.46 7.53 25.69
N PRO A 97 5.13 8.29 24.79
CA PRO A 97 4.44 9.07 23.78
C PRO A 97 3.55 8.21 22.89
N GLY A 98 2.33 8.68 22.66
CA GLY A 98 1.39 8.11 21.72
C GLY A 98 1.37 8.90 20.42
N LEU A 99 1.35 8.22 19.29
CA LEU A 99 1.13 8.80 17.97
C LEU A 99 -0.05 8.10 17.31
N ALA A 100 -1.00 8.86 16.78
CA ALA A 100 -2.04 8.34 15.89
C ALA A 100 -2.07 9.15 14.61
N TRP A 101 -2.32 8.51 13.47
CA TRP A 101 -2.53 9.22 12.20
C TRP A 101 -3.87 8.85 11.59
N VAL A 102 -4.58 9.88 11.15
CA VAL A 102 -5.95 9.85 10.66
C VAL A 102 -5.95 10.41 9.25
N GLY A 103 -6.53 9.66 8.31
CA GLY A 103 -6.71 10.05 6.93
C GLY A 103 -8.18 10.21 6.63
N ASP A 104 -8.60 11.37 6.12
CA ASP A 104 -9.98 11.68 5.73
C ASP A 104 -11.01 11.30 6.81
N GLY A 105 -10.71 11.69 8.06
CA GLY A 105 -11.57 11.42 9.22
C GLY A 105 -11.56 9.97 9.72
N ARG A 106 -10.67 9.10 9.24
CA ARG A 106 -10.56 7.70 9.67
C ARG A 106 -9.17 7.35 10.20
N VAL A 107 -9.10 6.63 11.31
CA VAL A 107 -7.83 6.14 11.87
C VAL A 107 -7.13 5.22 10.85
N LEU A 108 -5.88 5.55 10.54
CA LEU A 108 -5.01 4.77 9.64
C LEU A 108 -4.01 3.91 10.43
N GLY A 109 -3.62 4.35 11.62
CA GLY A 109 -2.75 3.60 12.51
C GLY A 109 -2.37 4.40 13.75
N SER A 110 -1.61 3.74 14.62
CA SER A 110 -1.05 4.33 15.84
C SER A 110 0.26 3.66 16.23
N ALA A 111 1.11 4.38 16.95
CA ALA A 111 2.32 3.88 17.58
C ALA A 111 2.38 4.38 19.03
N GLN A 112 3.07 3.63 19.88
CA GLN A 112 3.43 4.05 21.23
C GLN A 112 4.92 3.81 21.43
N PHE A 113 5.59 4.79 22.03
CA PHE A 113 7.02 4.76 22.30
C PHE A 113 7.29 4.52 23.79
N GLU A 114 8.44 3.93 24.11
CA GLU A 114 8.80 3.62 25.50
C GLU A 114 9.24 4.86 26.30
N SER A 115 9.83 5.86 25.63
CA SER A 115 10.18 7.16 26.22
C SER A 115 10.23 8.26 25.15
N VAL A 116 10.36 9.51 25.58
CA VAL A 116 10.55 10.68 24.69
C VAL A 116 11.98 10.77 24.14
N ASP A 117 12.97 10.25 24.88
CA ASP A 117 14.40 10.43 24.62
C ASP A 117 15.08 9.17 24.03
N ALA A 118 14.30 8.18 23.58
CA ALA A 118 14.80 6.90 23.06
C ALA A 118 15.48 7.04 21.68
#